data_AF-A0A9P4JEJ2-F1
#
_entry.id   AF-A0A9P4JEJ2-F1
#
_cell.length_a   1.000
_cell.length_b   1.000
_cell.length_c   1.000
_cell.angle_alpha   90.00
_cell.angle_beta   90.00
_cell.angle_gamma   90.00
#
_symmetry.space_group_name_H-M   'P 1'
#
loop_
_entity.id
_entity.type
_entity.pdbx_description
1 polymer ?
#
loop_
_entity_poly.entity_id
_entity_poly.type
_entity_poly.pdbx_seq_one_letter_code
_entity_poly.pdbx_strand_id
1 'polypeptide(L)'
;MSSAQFCEIVESTLLCYLGRGHRRVDCKLTLSERERLQKSFQTTWQLAHQLSNPEEASLADNELSQMKLQDLLRIREIATFLYINITKADREKIASMAGSSNGDGTTRGTYDDARITEGFLRIIKIFVDRIINERGGSYHIPDGAPLDLFSFFDQWQGDVEECVSWEK
;
A
#
# COMPACT_ATOMS: atom_id res chain seq x y z
N MET A 1 12.10 -7.60 2.15
CA MET A 1 12.55 -6.30 1.64
C MET A 1 12.44 -5.38 2.82
N SER A 2 13.51 -4.66 3.18
CA SER A 2 13.36 -3.62 4.20
C SER A 2 12.43 -2.55 3.65
N SER A 3 11.68 -1.87 4.50
CA SER A 3 10.84 -0.74 4.09
C SER A 3 11.65 0.30 3.27
N ALA A 4 12.96 0.41 3.53
CA ALA A 4 13.89 1.24 2.75
C ALA A 4 14.07 0.79 1.29
N GLN A 5 14.17 -0.51 1.01
CA GLN A 5 14.27 -1.03 -0.36
C GLN A 5 12.99 -0.79 -1.17
N PHE A 6 11.82 -0.76 -0.50
CA PHE A 6 10.58 -0.40 -1.17
C PHE A 6 10.57 1.06 -1.61
N CYS A 7 11.08 1.96 -0.75
CA CYS A 7 11.29 3.36 -1.14
C CYS A 7 12.22 3.47 -2.35
N GLU A 8 13.31 2.70 -2.41
CA GLU A 8 14.23 2.71 -3.54
C GLU A 8 13.55 2.30 -4.86
N ILE A 9 12.69 1.27 -4.82
CA ILE A 9 11.91 0.85 -5.99
C ILE A 9 10.96 1.97 -6.44
N VAL A 10 10.26 2.62 -5.51
CA VAL A 10 9.37 3.73 -5.84
C VAL A 10 10.16 4.92 -6.41
N GLU A 11 11.31 5.25 -5.82
CA GLU A 11 12.21 6.29 -6.31
C GLU A 11 12.73 6.00 -7.72
N SER A 12 13.14 4.77 -8.01
CA SER A 12 13.68 4.39 -9.33
C SER A 12 12.60 4.25 -10.40
N THR A 13 11.39 3.86 -10.01
CA THR A 13 10.34 3.42 -10.95
C THR A 13 9.30 4.51 -11.23
N LEU A 14 9.05 5.42 -10.29
CA LEU A 14 7.96 6.40 -10.41
C LEU A 14 8.42 7.85 -10.41
N LEU A 15 9.40 8.22 -9.59
CA LEU A 15 9.80 9.63 -9.46
C LEU A 15 10.39 10.20 -10.75
N CYS A 16 11.11 9.38 -11.50
CA CYS A 16 11.64 9.74 -12.81
C CYS A 16 10.52 9.98 -13.85
N TYR A 17 9.32 9.42 -13.65
CA TYR A 17 8.23 9.46 -14.62
C TYR A 17 7.09 10.39 -14.24
N LEU A 18 7.20 11.10 -13.10
CA LEU A 18 6.27 12.15 -12.74
C LEU A 18 6.22 13.23 -13.84
N GLY A 19 5.03 13.78 -14.08
CA GLY A 19 4.81 14.83 -15.07
C GLY A 19 5.72 16.04 -14.86
N ARG A 20 5.99 16.82 -15.92
CA ARG A 20 7.00 17.89 -15.91
C ARG A 20 6.86 18.91 -14.75
N GLY A 21 5.66 19.11 -14.20
CA GLY A 21 5.41 19.99 -13.05
C GLY A 21 5.66 19.36 -11.67
N HIS A 22 5.83 18.04 -11.59
CA HIS A 22 5.96 17.28 -10.34
C HIS A 22 7.26 16.47 -10.28
N ARG A 23 8.07 16.50 -11.34
CA ARG A 23 9.37 15.83 -11.39
C ARG A 23 10.33 16.53 -10.43
N ARG A 24 10.96 15.73 -9.55
CA ARG A 24 12.00 16.22 -8.65
C ARG A 24 13.38 16.14 -9.30
N VAL A 25 14.21 17.12 -8.97
CA VAL A 25 15.56 17.25 -9.54
C VAL A 25 16.45 16.07 -9.14
N ASP A 26 16.31 15.56 -7.92
CA ASP A 26 17.10 14.46 -7.36
C ASP A 26 16.41 13.09 -7.47
N CYS A 27 15.15 13.05 -7.92
CA CYS A 27 14.32 11.85 -7.94
C CYS A 27 14.31 11.11 -6.59
N LYS A 28 14.22 11.86 -5.49
CA LYS A 28 14.12 11.31 -4.13
C LYS A 28 12.80 11.67 -3.44
N LEU A 29 12.32 10.74 -2.62
CA LEU A 29 11.24 10.99 -1.68
C LEU A 29 11.75 11.86 -0.52
N THR A 30 10.90 12.74 0.02
CA THR A 30 11.21 13.45 1.26
C THR A 30 11.23 12.47 2.44
N LEU A 31 11.72 12.92 3.60
CA LEU A 31 11.71 12.11 4.82
C LEU A 31 10.28 11.68 5.20
N SER A 32 9.31 12.61 5.20
CA SER A 32 7.91 12.33 5.52
C SER A 32 7.26 11.36 4.54
N GLU A 33 7.55 11.49 3.24
CA GLU A 33 7.03 10.59 2.22
C GLU A 33 7.60 9.18 2.36
N ARG A 34 8.90 9.06 2.64
CA ARG A 34 9.53 7.77 2.95
C ARG A 34 8.86 7.14 4.17
N GLU A 35 8.73 7.88 5.26
CA GLU A 35 8.10 7.36 6.48
C GLU A 35 6.66 6.87 6.24
N ARG A 36 5.84 7.65 5.53
CA ARG A 36 4.47 7.23 5.16
C ARG A 36 4.49 5.97 4.31
N LEU A 37 5.32 5.94 3.25
CA LEU A 37 5.41 4.80 2.35
C LEU A 37 5.86 3.52 3.09
N GLN A 38 6.88 3.65 3.94
CA GLN A 38 7.41 2.54 4.72
C GLN A 38 6.39 1.95 5.69
N LYS A 39 5.71 2.83 6.44
CA LYS A 39 4.68 2.44 7.40
C LYS A 39 3.52 1.74 6.68
N SER A 40 2.99 2.36 5.63
CA SER A 40 1.89 1.77 4.86
C SER A 40 2.29 0.48 4.17
N PHE A 41 3.52 0.35 3.69
CA PHE A 41 4.04 -0.91 3.15
C PHE A 41 4.02 -2.03 4.19
N GLN A 42 4.58 -1.79 5.38
CA GLN A 42 4.60 -2.77 6.47
C GLN A 42 3.19 -3.20 6.88
N THR A 43 2.30 -2.24 7.10
CA THR A 43 0.91 -2.50 7.45
C THR A 43 0.18 -3.29 6.35
N THR A 44 0.34 -2.91 5.09
CA THR A 44 -0.28 -3.63 3.96
C THR A 44 0.21 -5.06 3.85
N TRP A 45 1.52 -5.28 4.00
CA TRP A 45 2.11 -6.61 3.93
C TRP A 45 1.61 -7.51 5.07
N GLN A 46 1.54 -6.98 6.29
CA GLN A 46 1.01 -7.70 7.45
C GLN A 46 -0.47 -8.06 7.26
N LEU A 47 -1.31 -7.09 6.88
CA LEU A 47 -2.74 -7.32 6.68
C LEU A 47 -3.00 -8.32 5.57
N ALA A 48 -2.25 -8.25 4.46
CA ALA A 48 -2.37 -9.24 3.38
C ALA A 48 -2.05 -10.66 3.87
N HIS A 49 -1.02 -10.82 4.72
CA HIS A 49 -0.72 -12.12 5.34
C HIS A 49 -1.84 -12.59 6.27
N GLN A 50 -2.36 -11.73 7.15
CA GLN A 50 -3.45 -12.07 8.06
C GLN A 50 -4.74 -12.45 7.30
N LEU A 51 -5.09 -11.70 6.25
CA LEU A 51 -6.23 -11.99 5.39
C LEU A 51 -6.10 -13.31 4.64
N SER A 52 -4.87 -13.74 4.39
CA SER A 52 -4.56 -15.02 3.74
C SER A 52 -4.58 -16.22 4.69
N ASN A 53 -4.69 -15.96 6.00
CA ASN A 53 -4.87 -16.96 7.04
C ASN A 53 -6.35 -16.96 7.53
N PRO A 54 -7.14 -18.02 7.29
CA PRO A 54 -8.54 -18.06 7.69
C PRO A 54 -8.80 -17.75 9.18
N GLU A 55 -7.86 -18.10 10.07
CA GLU A 55 -7.99 -17.87 11.51
C GLU A 55 -7.83 -16.39 11.89
N GLU A 56 -7.07 -15.62 11.11
CA GLU A 56 -6.76 -14.21 11.36
C GLU A 56 -7.57 -13.25 10.46
N ALA A 57 -8.14 -13.77 9.38
CA ALA A 57 -8.81 -12.96 8.36
C ALA A 57 -9.96 -12.10 8.91
N SER A 58 -10.73 -12.61 9.88
CA SER A 58 -11.82 -11.84 10.50
C SER A 58 -11.31 -10.63 11.29
N LEU A 59 -10.12 -10.72 11.90
CA LEU A 59 -9.52 -9.63 12.65
C LEU A 59 -9.03 -8.53 11.69
N ALA A 60 -8.33 -8.94 10.63
CA ALA A 60 -7.83 -8.03 9.60
C ALA A 60 -8.95 -7.34 8.82
N ASP A 61 -10.03 -8.05 8.48
CA ASP A 61 -11.24 -7.46 7.88
C ASP A 61 -11.84 -6.39 8.79
N ASN A 62 -11.98 -6.70 10.09
CA ASN A 62 -12.51 -5.75 11.06
C ASN A 62 -11.61 -4.52 11.18
N GLU A 63 -10.29 -4.70 11.25
CA GLU A 63 -9.32 -3.60 11.27
C GLU A 63 -9.46 -2.69 10.04
N LEU A 64 -9.49 -3.28 8.83
CA LEU A 64 -9.66 -2.54 7.57
C LEU A 64 -11.00 -1.80 7.51
N SER A 65 -12.07 -2.40 8.05
CA SER A 65 -13.42 -1.79 8.08
C SER A 65 -13.49 -0.55 8.97
N GLN A 66 -12.76 -0.54 10.09
CA GLN A 66 -12.76 0.55 11.08
C GLN A 66 -11.69 1.61 10.80
N MET A 67 -10.77 1.33 9.87
CA MET A 67 -9.68 2.24 9.54
C MET A 67 -10.20 3.56 8.95
N LYS A 68 -9.47 4.66 9.17
CA LYS A 68 -9.78 5.91 8.48
C LYS A 68 -9.60 5.74 6.97
N LEU A 69 -10.45 6.35 6.16
CA LEU A 69 -10.38 6.23 4.69
C LEU A 69 -9.02 6.67 4.12
N GLN A 70 -8.34 7.64 4.75
CA GLN A 70 -7.01 8.11 4.35
C GLN A 70 -5.97 6.98 4.44
N ASP A 71 -5.98 6.27 5.56
CA ASP A 71 -5.06 5.17 5.81
C ASP A 71 -5.43 3.95 4.97
N LEU A 72 -6.72 3.69 4.78
CA LEU A 72 -7.20 2.62 3.91
C LEU A 72 -6.85 2.90 2.43
N LEU A 73 -6.93 4.14 1.96
CA LEU A 73 -6.48 4.55 0.62
C LEU A 73 -4.99 4.24 0.44
N ARG A 74 -4.15 4.64 1.40
CA ARG A 74 -2.70 4.34 1.37
C ARG A 74 -2.45 2.85 1.29
N ILE A 75 -3.14 2.05 2.11
CA ILE A 75 -2.99 0.59 2.10
C ILE A 75 -3.45 -0.01 0.77
N ARG A 76 -4.57 0.47 0.21
CA ARG A 76 -5.06 0.04 -1.11
C ARG A 76 -4.09 0.39 -2.22
N GLU A 77 -3.47 1.57 -2.18
CA GLU A 77 -2.45 2.00 -3.15
C GLU A 77 -1.23 1.08 -3.14
N ILE A 78 -0.70 0.75 -1.95
CA ILE A 78 0.38 -0.25 -1.82
C ILE A 78 -0.07 -1.62 -2.34
N ALA A 79 -1.24 -2.11 -1.94
CA ALA A 79 -1.73 -3.43 -2.37
C ALA A 79 -1.87 -3.50 -3.90
N THR A 80 -2.38 -2.43 -4.52
CA THR A 80 -2.47 -2.29 -5.97
C THR A 80 -1.09 -2.31 -6.61
N PHE A 81 -0.14 -1.54 -6.06
CA PHE A 81 1.22 -1.49 -6.58
C PHE A 81 1.93 -2.85 -6.50
N LEU A 82 1.83 -3.54 -5.37
CA LEU A 82 2.44 -4.87 -5.17
C LEU A 82 1.80 -5.96 -6.06
N TYR A 83 0.50 -5.85 -6.31
CA TYR A 83 -0.23 -6.78 -7.18
C TYR A 83 0.13 -6.59 -8.66
N ILE A 84 0.15 -5.34 -9.14
CA ILE A 84 0.31 -5.02 -10.57
C ILE A 84 1.78 -4.90 -10.99
N ASN A 85 2.60 -4.20 -10.20
CA ASN A 85 3.92 -3.72 -10.65
C ASN A 85 5.08 -4.58 -10.14
N ILE A 86 4.88 -5.36 -9.08
CA ILE A 86 5.93 -6.22 -8.53
C ILE A 86 5.75 -7.64 -9.07
N THR A 87 6.82 -8.23 -9.58
CA THR A 87 6.77 -9.60 -10.11
C THR A 87 6.62 -10.62 -8.98
N LYS A 88 6.09 -11.81 -9.26
CA LYS A 88 6.06 -12.92 -8.30
C LYS A 88 7.45 -13.20 -7.70
N ALA A 89 8.49 -13.23 -8.54
CA ALA A 89 9.86 -13.48 -8.09
C ALA A 89 10.33 -12.41 -7.09
N ASP A 90 9.95 -11.15 -7.30
CA ASP A 90 10.29 -10.08 -6.36
C ASP A 90 9.44 -10.13 -5.10
N ARG A 91 8.15 -10.52 -5.18
CA ARG A 91 7.32 -10.77 -3.99
C ARG A 91 7.83 -11.94 -3.14
N GLU A 92 8.29 -13.02 -3.77
CA GLU A 92 8.97 -14.14 -3.08
C GLU A 92 10.23 -13.68 -2.34
N LYS A 93 11.05 -12.84 -3.00
CA LYS A 93 12.21 -12.21 -2.35
C LYS A 93 11.77 -11.32 -1.18
N ILE A 94 10.71 -10.52 -1.35
CA ILE A 94 10.15 -9.67 -0.28
C ILE A 94 9.79 -10.52 0.94
N ALA A 95 9.04 -11.62 0.74
CA ALA A 95 8.61 -12.54 1.77
C ALA A 95 9.78 -13.24 2.47
N SER A 96 10.75 -13.75 1.70
CA SER A 96 11.91 -14.45 2.24
C SER A 96 12.77 -13.56 3.16
N MET A 97 12.80 -12.26 2.90
CA MET A 97 13.47 -11.28 3.74
C MET A 97 12.62 -10.84 4.94
N ALA A 98 11.30 -10.71 4.78
CA ALA A 98 10.40 -10.30 5.87
C ALA A 98 10.35 -11.35 6.99
N GLY A 99 10.34 -12.64 6.63
CA GLY A 99 10.37 -13.73 7.60
C GLY A 99 11.73 -13.99 8.26
N SER A 100 12.80 -13.22 7.93
CA SER A 100 14.15 -13.43 8.50
C SER A 100 14.35 -12.67 9.81
N SER A 101 13.36 -11.89 10.22
CA SER A 101 13.47 -10.95 11.34
C SER A 101 13.12 -11.56 12.70
N ASN A 102 12.51 -12.75 12.74
CA ASN A 102 12.21 -13.48 13.97
C ASN A 102 13.16 -14.67 14.07
N GLY A 103 14.14 -14.58 14.98
CA GLY A 103 15.24 -15.55 15.14
C GLY A 103 14.84 -16.91 15.73
N ASP A 104 13.59 -17.34 15.61
CA ASP A 104 13.17 -18.69 15.95
C ASP A 104 13.13 -19.54 14.66
N GLY A 105 14.09 -20.44 14.52
CA GLY A 105 14.19 -21.36 13.37
C GLY A 105 13.04 -22.37 13.24
N THR A 106 11.82 -22.04 13.70
CA THR A 106 10.63 -22.86 13.68
C THR A 106 9.71 -22.43 12.55
N THR A 107 9.97 -23.03 11.39
CA THR A 107 8.99 -23.34 10.35
C THR A 107 8.23 -22.15 9.77
N ARG A 108 8.90 -21.40 8.88
CA ARG A 108 8.19 -20.57 7.90
C ARG A 108 7.24 -21.45 7.09
N GLY A 109 5.95 -21.18 7.15
CA GLY A 109 5.05 -21.58 6.07
C GLY A 109 5.67 -21.14 4.75
N THR A 110 5.76 -22.06 3.78
CA THR A 110 6.19 -21.74 2.42
C THR A 110 5.37 -20.56 1.92
N TYR A 111 6.04 -19.50 1.48
CA TYR A 111 5.38 -18.36 0.86
C TYR A 111 4.44 -18.87 -0.25
N ASP A 112 3.18 -18.47 -0.17
CA ASP A 112 2.15 -18.83 -1.13
C ASP A 112 1.69 -17.56 -1.85
N ASP A 113 2.15 -17.39 -3.10
CA ASP A 113 1.84 -16.22 -3.93
C ASP A 113 0.34 -16.07 -4.19
N ALA A 114 -0.40 -17.18 -4.32
CA ALA A 114 -1.84 -17.12 -4.56
C ALA A 114 -2.57 -16.58 -3.32
N ARG A 115 -2.18 -17.03 -2.14
CA ARG A 115 -2.74 -16.57 -0.86
C ARG A 115 -2.43 -15.11 -0.58
N ILE A 116 -1.20 -14.66 -0.79
CA ILE A 116 -0.85 -13.25 -0.53
C ILE A 116 -1.52 -12.32 -1.54
N THR A 117 -1.65 -12.75 -2.81
CA THR A 117 -2.35 -11.96 -3.83
C THR A 117 -3.85 -11.88 -3.57
N GLU A 118 -4.47 -12.95 -3.04
CA GLU A 118 -5.83 -12.91 -2.52
C GLU A 118 -5.97 -11.89 -1.38
N GLY A 119 -5.00 -11.82 -0.46
CA GLY A 119 -4.93 -10.78 0.57
C GLY A 119 -4.91 -9.36 -0.02
N PHE A 120 -4.08 -9.10 -1.03
CA PHE A 120 -4.05 -7.80 -1.72
C PHE A 120 -5.39 -7.48 -2.41
N LEU A 121 -5.99 -8.44 -3.11
CA LEU A 121 -7.28 -8.25 -3.77
C LEU A 121 -8.40 -7.96 -2.77
N ARG A 122 -8.37 -8.61 -1.59
CA ARG A 122 -9.35 -8.37 -0.52
C ARG A 122 -9.22 -6.97 0.08
N ILE A 123 -8.00 -6.49 0.31
CA ILE A 123 -7.74 -5.09 0.69
C ILE A 123 -8.33 -4.12 -0.33
N ILE A 124 -8.03 -4.33 -1.62
CA ILE A 124 -8.53 -3.47 -2.71
C ILE A 124 -10.06 -3.48 -2.73
N LYS A 125 -10.67 -4.66 -2.60
CA LYS A 125 -12.13 -4.82 -2.55
C LYS A 125 -12.75 -4.07 -1.37
N ILE A 126 -12.19 -4.19 -0.16
CA ILE A 126 -12.71 -3.51 1.03
C ILE A 126 -12.72 -1.99 0.83
N PHE A 127 -11.65 -1.42 0.28
CA PHE A 127 -11.61 0.01 -0.04
C PHE A 127 -12.66 0.39 -1.08
N VAL A 128 -12.78 -0.36 -2.18
CA VAL A 128 -13.78 -0.09 -3.23
C VAL A 128 -15.20 -0.15 -2.67
N ASP A 129 -15.53 -1.20 -1.90
CA ASP A 129 -16.85 -1.36 -1.30
C ASP A 129 -17.16 -0.20 -0.34
N ARG A 130 -16.18 0.26 0.45
CA ARG A 130 -16.34 1.45 1.31
C ARG A 130 -16.53 2.74 0.53
N ILE A 131 -15.76 2.98 -0.52
CA ILE A 131 -15.92 4.17 -1.38
C ILE A 131 -17.28 4.17 -2.09
N ILE A 132 -17.78 3.01 -2.53
CA ILE A 132 -19.13 2.89 -3.10
C ILE A 132 -20.17 3.27 -2.05
N ASN A 133 -20.09 2.70 -0.84
CA ASN A 133 -21.09 2.90 0.21
C ASN A 133 -21.05 4.30 0.82
N GLU A 134 -19.87 4.87 1.02
CA GLU A 134 -19.68 6.15 1.73
C GLU A 134 -19.67 7.34 0.77
N ARG A 135 -19.30 7.16 -0.51
CA ARG A 135 -19.05 8.24 -1.48
C ARG A 135 -19.72 8.06 -2.85
N GLY A 136 -20.49 6.99 -3.06
CA GLY A 136 -21.14 6.73 -4.34
C GLY A 136 -20.19 6.22 -5.43
N GLY A 137 -18.98 5.75 -5.05
CA GLY A 137 -18.07 5.04 -5.95
C GLY A 137 -16.95 5.87 -6.54
N SER A 138 -16.81 7.15 -6.18
CA SER A 138 -15.72 8.01 -6.64
C SER A 138 -15.03 8.75 -5.50
N TYR A 139 -13.75 9.09 -5.73
CA TYR A 139 -12.96 9.98 -4.91
C TYR A 139 -12.07 10.83 -5.81
N HIS A 140 -11.60 11.96 -5.31
CA HIS A 140 -10.75 12.86 -6.08
C HIS A 140 -9.36 12.24 -6.29
N ILE A 141 -8.90 12.21 -7.53
CA ILE A 141 -7.51 11.88 -7.87
C ILE A 141 -6.89 13.17 -8.41
N PRO A 142 -5.79 13.66 -7.83
CA PRO A 142 -5.20 14.92 -8.27
C PRO A 142 -4.67 14.84 -9.70
N ASP A 143 -4.73 15.96 -10.41
CA ASP A 143 -4.17 16.05 -11.75
C ASP A 143 -2.66 15.78 -11.74
N GLY A 144 -2.20 14.94 -12.67
CA GLY A 144 -0.78 14.60 -12.82
C GLY A 144 -0.23 13.66 -11.74
N ALA A 145 -1.10 13.13 -10.86
CA ALA A 145 -0.75 12.12 -9.87
C ALA A 145 -0.26 10.81 -10.53
N PRO A 146 0.79 10.16 -9.98
CA PRO A 146 1.12 8.80 -10.35
C PRO A 146 -0.06 7.90 -9.95
N LEU A 147 -0.51 7.07 -10.90
CA LEU A 147 -1.60 6.13 -10.64
C LEU A 147 -1.27 5.27 -9.41
N ASP A 148 -2.22 5.24 -8.47
CA ASP A 148 -2.24 4.37 -7.30
C ASP A 148 -1.06 4.52 -6.32
N LEU A 149 -0.37 5.67 -6.28
CA LEU A 149 0.67 5.97 -5.26
C LEU A 149 0.71 7.45 -4.85
N PHE A 150 -0.28 8.25 -5.19
CA PHE A 150 -0.23 9.69 -4.93
C PHE A 150 -0.38 10.01 -3.44
N SER A 151 -1.00 9.11 -2.67
CA SER A 151 -1.30 9.33 -1.26
C SER A 151 -0.06 9.40 -0.35
N PHE A 152 1.12 9.11 -0.90
CA PHE A 152 2.39 9.17 -0.19
C PHE A 152 3.07 10.52 -0.31
N PHE A 153 2.79 11.31 -1.34
CA PHE A 153 3.52 12.54 -1.66
C PHE A 153 3.01 13.74 -0.86
N ASP A 154 3.93 14.56 -0.36
CA ASP A 154 3.62 15.75 0.46
C ASP A 154 2.66 16.70 -0.26
N GLN A 155 2.85 16.90 -1.57
CA GLN A 155 2.08 17.86 -2.36
C GLN A 155 0.59 17.51 -2.54
N TRP A 156 0.21 16.25 -2.33
CA TRP A 156 -1.18 15.79 -2.47
C TRP A 156 -1.81 15.38 -1.14
N GLN A 157 -1.17 15.69 0.00
CA GLN A 157 -1.76 15.34 1.30
C GLN A 157 -3.07 16.10 1.55
N GLY A 158 -3.22 17.32 1.00
CA GLY A 158 -4.49 18.04 1.02
C GLY A 158 -5.59 17.24 0.31
N ASP A 159 -5.33 16.71 -0.89
CA ASP A 159 -6.27 15.88 -1.63
C ASP A 159 -6.60 14.55 -0.93
N VAL A 160 -5.61 13.96 -0.24
CA VAL A 160 -5.82 12.75 0.59
C VAL A 160 -6.71 13.08 1.78
N GLU A 161 -6.56 14.25 2.38
CA GLU A 161 -7.43 14.72 3.45
C GLU A 161 -8.84 15.02 2.92
N GLU A 162 -8.94 15.62 1.73
CA GLU A 162 -10.18 15.97 1.03
C GLU A 162 -10.93 14.76 0.46
N CYS A 163 -10.23 13.66 0.14
CA CYS A 163 -10.85 12.35 -0.08
C CYS A 163 -11.75 11.93 1.11
N VAL A 164 -11.60 12.62 2.26
CA VAL A 164 -12.26 12.29 3.52
C VAL A 164 -13.02 13.48 4.13
N SER A 165 -12.78 14.72 3.71
CA SER A 165 -13.54 15.88 4.20
C SER A 165 -14.91 16.00 3.52
N TRP A 166 -15.96 15.66 4.24
CA TRP A 166 -17.22 16.41 4.16
C TRP A 166 -17.50 16.91 5.57
N GLU A 167 -17.34 18.22 5.79
CA GLU A 167 -18.26 18.90 6.70
C GLU A 167 -19.65 18.78 6.04
N LYS A 168 -20.57 18.13 6.74
CA LYS A 168 -22.00 18.30 6.53
C LYS A 168 -22.49 19.35 7.50
#